data_AF-A0A671LSW7-F1
#
_entry.id   AF-A0A671LSW7-F1
#
_cell.length_a   1.000
_cell.length_b   1.000
_cell.length_c   1.000
_cell.angle_alpha   90.00
_cell.angle_beta   90.00
_cell.angle_gamma   90.00
#
_symmetry.space_group_name_H-M   'P 1'
#
loop_
_entity.id
_entity.type
_entity.pdbx_description
1 polymer ?
#
loop_
_entity_poly.entity_id
_entity_poly.type
_entity_poly.pdbx_seq_one_letter_code
_entity_poly.pdbx_strand_id
1 'polypeptide(L)'
;MASKQLFTDSDIADEAVRATCDDASICKRFATSKGYWTDLYVQYFVRQVGERKAPEINRGYYGRVKGMNLLIDAFLKKTQCDCQVVNLGAGLDTTFWRLKTVIVIILPPLSKPLIETHSTDSLLLDCHSLDSDRYCIIGADLRDFPTLEEKLKKFQINPELPTLFLSECVLVYMTTEQSSKLVHWVADTFPTAMFINYEQVNMNDRFGEIMIENLQRRQCNLAGVDLCQSLDSQERFLSAGWKSVNALDMMTVYSMLPQEDVARIERLEFLDEKELLQQLLQHYCICWAVKDKLNLGLSQIGF
;
A
#
# COMPACT_ATOMS: atom_id res chain seq x y z
N MET A 1 -19.15 35.72 15.11
CA MET A 1 -19.67 34.75 14.13
C MET A 1 -18.47 34.12 13.48
N ALA A 2 -18.17 32.85 13.77
CA ALA A 2 -17.08 32.14 13.10
C ALA A 2 -17.47 31.98 11.62
N SER A 3 -16.66 32.55 10.73
CA SER A 3 -16.78 32.34 9.29
C SER A 3 -16.66 30.83 9.03
N LYS A 4 -17.75 30.19 8.59
CA LYS A 4 -17.68 28.83 8.05
C LYS A 4 -16.74 28.88 6.85
N GLN A 5 -15.56 28.29 7.01
CA GLN A 5 -14.60 28.12 5.94
C GLN A 5 -15.27 27.24 4.88
N LEU A 6 -15.48 27.79 3.69
CA LEU A 6 -16.02 27.04 2.55
C LEU A 6 -14.91 26.11 2.06
N PHE A 7 -15.09 24.80 2.26
CA PHE A 7 -14.19 23.78 1.73
C PHE A 7 -14.33 23.71 0.21
N THR A 8 -13.22 23.57 -0.51
CA THR A 8 -13.25 23.35 -1.95
C THR A 8 -13.61 21.89 -2.27
N ASP A 9 -14.10 21.60 -3.47
CA ASP A 9 -14.37 20.22 -3.90
C ASP A 9 -13.10 19.33 -3.84
N SER A 10 -11.92 19.93 -3.99
CA SER A 10 -10.62 19.26 -3.82
C SER A 10 -10.36 18.86 -2.36
N ASP A 11 -10.73 19.70 -1.39
CA ASP A 11 -10.52 19.41 0.03
C ASP A 11 -11.41 18.25 0.50
N ILE A 12 -12.64 18.18 -0.04
CA ILE A 12 -13.61 17.11 0.25
C ILE A 12 -13.13 15.77 -0.33
N ALA A 13 -12.66 15.78 -1.58
CA ALA A 13 -12.09 14.58 -2.20
C ALA A 13 -10.85 14.08 -1.44
N ASP A 14 -9.96 14.99 -1.03
CA ASP A 14 -8.78 14.63 -0.24
C ASP A 14 -9.13 14.11 1.16
N GLU A 15 -10.19 14.62 1.79
CA GLU A 15 -10.70 14.09 3.06
C GLU A 15 -11.24 12.66 2.91
N ALA A 16 -12.01 12.39 1.86
CA ALA A 16 -12.49 11.05 1.56
C ALA A 16 -11.33 10.08 1.28
N VAL A 17 -10.29 10.52 0.56
CA VAL A 17 -9.06 9.72 0.34
C VAL A 17 -8.37 9.45 1.68
N ARG A 18 -8.23 10.45 2.57
CA ARG A 18 -7.64 10.23 3.90
C ARG A 18 -8.45 9.23 4.74
N ALA A 19 -9.78 9.25 4.66
CA ALA A 19 -10.65 8.33 5.38
C ALA A 19 -10.47 6.86 4.96
N THR A 20 -9.97 6.59 3.74
CA THR A 20 -9.68 5.21 3.31
C THR A 20 -8.59 4.53 4.14
N CYS A 21 -7.71 5.32 4.79
CA CYS A 21 -6.75 4.82 5.76
C CYS A 21 -7.45 4.15 6.95
N ASP A 22 -8.49 4.79 7.49
CA ASP A 22 -9.25 4.26 8.62
C ASP A 22 -10.01 2.99 8.21
N ASP A 23 -10.66 3.00 7.04
CA ASP A 23 -11.37 1.83 6.50
C ASP A 23 -10.44 0.61 6.35
N ALA A 24 -9.26 0.81 5.76
CA ALA A 24 -8.26 -0.25 5.58
C ALA A 24 -7.74 -0.77 6.92
N SER A 25 -7.46 0.15 7.86
CA SER A 25 -6.91 -0.19 9.17
C SER A 25 -7.94 -0.94 10.04
N ILE A 26 -9.22 -0.56 9.99
CA ILE A 26 -10.32 -1.27 10.65
C ILE A 26 -10.49 -2.67 10.06
N CYS A 27 -10.45 -2.83 8.73
CA CYS A 27 -10.54 -4.16 8.12
C CYS A 27 -9.36 -5.06 8.50
N LYS A 28 -8.12 -4.53 8.48
CA LYS A 28 -6.92 -5.24 8.95
C LYS A 28 -7.04 -5.62 10.44
N ARG A 29 -7.55 -4.71 11.29
CA ARG A 29 -7.81 -4.97 12.71
C ARG A 29 -8.88 -6.04 12.94
N PHE A 30 -9.95 -6.02 12.15
CA PHE A 30 -11.01 -7.02 12.24
C PHE A 30 -10.48 -8.41 11.87
N ALA A 31 -9.82 -8.56 10.73
CA ALA A 31 -9.30 -9.83 10.26
C ALA A 31 -8.23 -10.43 11.21
N THR A 32 -7.36 -9.60 11.79
CA THR A 32 -6.39 -10.05 12.81
C THR A 32 -7.08 -10.54 14.09
N SER A 33 -8.16 -9.89 14.53
CA SER A 33 -8.96 -10.36 15.68
C SER A 33 -9.61 -11.73 15.45
N LYS A 34 -9.87 -12.08 14.18
CA LYS A 34 -10.40 -13.38 13.74
C LYS A 34 -9.31 -14.44 13.53
N GLY A 35 -8.03 -14.07 13.63
CA GLY A 35 -6.90 -14.99 13.47
C GLY A 35 -6.48 -15.23 12.01
N TYR A 36 -6.86 -14.36 11.07
CA TYR A 36 -6.40 -14.48 9.68
C TYR A 36 -4.87 -14.37 9.60
N TRP A 37 -4.27 -13.41 10.30
CA TRP A 37 -2.83 -13.35 10.57
C TRP A 37 -2.55 -12.77 11.95
N THR A 38 -1.30 -12.86 12.39
CA THR A 38 -0.86 -12.25 13.65
C THR A 38 -0.28 -10.87 13.38
N ASP A 39 -0.84 -9.86 14.02
CA ASP A 39 -0.29 -8.49 14.09
C ASP A 39 -0.46 -7.99 15.52
N LEU A 40 0.66 -7.83 16.23
CA LEU A 40 0.68 -7.41 17.63
C LEU A 40 0.57 -5.89 17.79
N TYR A 41 0.68 -5.13 16.69
CA TYR A 41 0.88 -3.68 16.70
C TYR A 41 -0.35 -2.92 16.22
N VAL A 42 -1.15 -3.49 15.29
CA VAL A 42 -2.35 -2.82 14.73
C VAL A 42 -3.32 -2.34 15.81
N GLN A 43 -3.36 -3.00 16.96
CA GLN A 43 -4.19 -2.63 18.11
C GLN A 43 -3.84 -1.28 18.74
N TYR A 44 -2.59 -0.82 18.59
CA TYR A 44 -2.15 0.47 19.11
C TYR A 44 -2.61 1.63 18.20
N PHE A 45 -2.89 1.36 16.92
CA PHE A 45 -3.38 2.34 15.96
C PHE A 45 -4.90 2.32 15.84
N VAL A 46 -5.51 1.13 15.86
CA VAL A 46 -6.96 0.94 15.78
C VAL A 46 -7.45 0.21 17.04
N ARG A 47 -7.93 0.99 18.01
CA ARG A 47 -8.32 0.46 19.33
C ARG A 47 -9.53 -0.47 19.26
N GLN A 48 -10.54 -0.11 18.46
CA GLN A 48 -11.77 -0.89 18.32
C GLN A 48 -11.67 -1.82 17.10
N VAL A 49 -12.18 -3.04 17.26
CA VAL A 49 -12.20 -4.04 16.17
C VAL A 49 -13.17 -3.64 15.05
N GLY A 50 -14.13 -2.75 15.34
CA GLY A 50 -15.15 -2.30 14.40
C GLY A 50 -16.29 -3.31 14.23
N GLU A 51 -17.19 -3.01 13.29
CA GLU A 51 -18.31 -3.88 12.93
C GLU A 51 -17.84 -5.13 12.16
N ARG A 52 -18.69 -6.17 12.19
CA ARG A 52 -18.44 -7.43 11.48
C ARG A 52 -18.21 -7.18 9.99
N LYS A 53 -17.08 -7.65 9.47
CA LYS A 53 -16.80 -7.70 8.03
C LYS A 53 -17.20 -9.06 7.46
N ALA A 54 -17.64 -9.07 6.21
CA ALA A 54 -18.02 -10.29 5.52
C ALA A 54 -16.79 -11.19 5.28
N PRO A 55 -16.93 -12.53 5.28
CA PRO A 55 -15.79 -13.44 5.19
C PRO A 55 -14.90 -13.24 3.96
N GLU A 56 -15.49 -12.91 2.81
CA GLU A 56 -14.79 -12.61 1.56
C GLU A 56 -13.91 -11.36 1.67
N ILE A 57 -14.32 -10.36 2.45
CA ILE A 57 -13.50 -9.18 2.74
C ILE A 57 -12.28 -9.58 3.56
N ASN A 58 -12.46 -10.38 4.60
CA ASN A 58 -11.34 -10.83 5.45
C ASN A 58 -10.37 -11.73 4.68
N ARG A 59 -10.89 -12.63 3.83
CA ARG A 59 -10.07 -13.47 2.92
C ARG A 59 -9.34 -12.61 1.88
N GLY A 60 -9.98 -11.57 1.34
CA GLY A 60 -9.36 -10.59 0.46
C GLY A 60 -8.19 -9.87 1.12
N TYR A 61 -8.39 -9.33 2.33
CA TYR A 61 -7.32 -8.70 3.11
C TYR A 61 -6.20 -9.68 3.48
N TYR A 62 -6.51 -10.94 3.74
CA TYR A 62 -5.49 -11.97 3.96
C TYR A 62 -4.63 -12.19 2.72
N GLY A 63 -5.25 -12.36 1.55
CA GLY A 63 -4.53 -12.49 0.27
C GLY A 63 -3.65 -11.27 -0.01
N ARG A 64 -4.19 -10.07 0.18
CA ARG A 64 -3.47 -8.78 0.08
C ARG A 64 -2.24 -8.75 0.99
N VAL A 65 -2.41 -8.95 2.29
CA VAL A 65 -1.31 -8.85 3.28
C VAL A 65 -0.26 -9.94 3.05
N LYS A 66 -0.68 -11.19 2.79
CA LYS A 66 0.25 -12.30 2.53
C LYS A 66 1.01 -12.09 1.23
N GLY A 67 0.34 -11.64 0.16
CA GLY A 67 0.98 -11.39 -1.12
C GLY A 67 2.04 -10.28 -1.06
N MET A 68 1.71 -9.16 -0.42
CA MET A 68 2.67 -8.09 -0.16
C MET A 68 3.88 -8.62 0.64
N ASN A 69 3.63 -9.38 1.73
CA ASN A 69 4.70 -9.89 2.58
C ASN A 69 5.63 -10.87 1.86
N LEU A 70 5.12 -11.74 0.99
CA LEU A 70 5.96 -12.68 0.23
C LEU A 70 6.97 -11.95 -0.67
N LEU A 71 6.52 -10.91 -1.37
CA LEU A 71 7.38 -10.11 -2.24
C LEU A 71 8.38 -9.25 -1.43
N ILE A 72 7.93 -8.66 -0.32
CA ILE A 72 8.80 -7.92 0.60
C ILE A 72 9.90 -8.84 1.15
N ASP A 73 9.54 -10.00 1.68
CA ASP A 73 10.48 -10.94 2.28
C ASP A 73 11.45 -11.50 1.22
N ALA A 74 11.00 -11.72 -0.02
CA ALA A 74 11.85 -12.12 -1.13
C ALA A 74 12.87 -11.04 -1.51
N PHE A 75 12.46 -9.76 -1.56
CA PHE A 75 13.38 -8.64 -1.79
C PHE A 75 14.44 -8.54 -0.69
N LEU A 76 14.02 -8.55 0.57
CA LEU A 76 14.93 -8.51 1.73
C LEU A 76 15.94 -9.67 1.70
N LYS A 77 15.50 -10.86 1.28
CA LYS A 77 16.39 -12.01 1.12
C LYS A 77 17.43 -11.80 0.01
N LYS A 78 17.03 -11.21 -1.13
CA LYS A 78 17.95 -10.92 -2.25
C LYS A 78 18.98 -9.86 -1.90
N THR A 79 18.60 -8.88 -1.09
CA THR A 79 19.48 -7.79 -0.63
C THR A 79 20.23 -8.11 0.66
N GLN A 80 19.98 -9.26 1.28
CA GLN A 80 20.51 -9.62 2.60
C GLN A 80 20.22 -8.56 3.68
N CYS A 81 19.05 -7.91 3.56
CA CYS A 81 18.63 -6.77 4.37
C CYS A 81 19.50 -5.51 4.26
N ASP A 82 20.49 -5.47 3.36
CA ASP A 82 21.25 -4.26 3.04
C ASP A 82 20.51 -3.44 1.98
N CYS A 83 19.41 -2.82 2.41
CA CYS A 83 18.49 -2.12 1.53
C CYS A 83 17.63 -1.10 2.29
N GLN A 84 16.93 -0.27 1.53
CA GLN A 84 15.93 0.64 2.04
C GLN A 84 14.52 0.18 1.66
N VAL A 85 13.54 0.45 2.51
CA VAL A 85 12.12 0.26 2.18
C VAL A 85 11.40 1.60 2.30
N VAL A 86 10.64 1.99 1.27
CA VAL A 86 9.85 3.21 1.20
C VAL A 86 8.38 2.84 1.03
N ASN A 87 7.57 3.07 2.06
CA ASN A 87 6.13 2.82 1.99
C ASN A 87 5.37 4.11 1.66
N LEU A 88 4.88 4.22 0.42
CA LEU A 88 4.18 5.38 -0.11
C LEU A 88 2.70 5.31 0.27
N GLY A 89 2.22 6.28 1.05
CA GLY A 89 0.85 6.29 1.54
C GLY A 89 0.59 5.21 2.58
N ALA A 90 1.54 5.00 3.50
CA ALA A 90 1.54 3.83 4.39
C ALA A 90 0.35 3.78 5.38
N GLY A 91 -0.37 4.88 5.59
CA GLY A 91 -1.44 4.95 6.57
C GLY A 91 -0.99 4.54 7.97
N LEU A 92 -1.66 3.53 8.55
CA LEU A 92 -1.33 2.95 9.86
C LEU A 92 -0.67 1.56 9.72
N ASP A 93 0.12 1.37 8.67
CA ASP A 93 0.79 0.12 8.38
C ASP A 93 1.82 -0.27 9.46
N THR A 94 1.87 -1.56 9.78
CA THR A 94 2.66 -2.13 10.87
C THR A 94 3.91 -2.88 10.39
N THR A 95 4.20 -2.84 9.09
CA THR A 95 5.26 -3.64 8.47
C THR A 95 6.64 -3.37 9.08
N PHE A 96 6.91 -2.14 9.51
CA PHE A 96 8.16 -1.81 10.21
C PHE A 96 8.40 -2.69 11.44
N TRP A 97 7.42 -2.80 12.35
CA TRP A 97 7.57 -3.60 13.56
C TRP A 97 7.58 -5.11 13.29
N ARG A 98 7.05 -5.55 12.13
CA ARG A 98 7.21 -6.92 11.63
C ARG A 98 8.64 -7.20 11.18
N LEU A 99 9.21 -6.29 10.37
CA LEU A 99 10.48 -6.50 9.68
C LEU A 99 11.73 -6.16 10.52
N LYS A 100 11.62 -5.17 11.43
CA LYS A 100 12.75 -4.61 12.20
C LYS A 100 13.92 -4.11 11.32
N THR A 101 13.65 -3.68 10.08
CA THR A 101 14.64 -3.15 9.11
C THR A 101 14.49 -1.63 8.90
N VAL A 102 15.37 -0.99 8.12
CA VAL A 102 15.29 0.44 7.80
C VAL A 102 14.08 0.73 6.90
N ILE A 103 13.09 1.49 7.40
CA ILE A 103 11.89 1.86 6.63
C ILE A 103 11.64 3.37 6.70
N VAL A 104 11.45 3.98 5.53
CA VAL A 104 10.91 5.32 5.37
C VAL A 104 9.43 5.20 5.03
N ILE A 105 8.58 5.79 5.86
CA ILE A 105 7.14 5.79 5.70
C ILE A 105 6.70 7.18 5.26
N ILE A 106 6.01 7.28 4.13
CA ILE A 106 5.41 8.53 3.66
C ILE A 106 3.91 8.47 3.92
N LEU A 107 3.40 9.44 4.67
CA LEU A 107 2.00 9.60 5.01
C LEU A 107 1.47 10.89 4.39
N PRO A 108 0.19 10.96 3.97
CA PRO A 108 -0.44 12.26 3.76
C PRO A 108 -0.41 13.07 5.07
N PRO A 109 -0.57 14.40 5.04
CA PRO A 109 -0.68 15.21 6.24
C PRO A 109 -1.80 14.66 7.14
N LEU A 110 -1.42 13.94 8.20
CA LEU A 110 -2.36 13.28 9.09
C LEU A 110 -3.12 14.33 9.91
N SER A 111 -4.41 14.11 10.11
CA SER A 111 -5.24 14.87 11.06
C SER A 111 -5.06 14.45 12.54
N LYS A 112 -3.94 13.77 12.90
CA LYS A 112 -3.62 13.03 14.17
C LYS A 112 -4.23 11.61 14.22
N PRO A 113 -3.56 10.54 14.74
CA PRO A 113 -2.86 10.48 16.05
C PRO A 113 -1.61 9.56 16.13
N LEU A 114 -0.59 9.70 15.26
CA LEU A 114 0.69 8.98 15.46
C LEU A 114 1.57 9.59 16.56
N ILE A 115 1.26 10.81 17.00
CA ILE A 115 2.08 11.62 17.93
C ILE A 115 1.85 11.24 19.41
N GLU A 116 0.77 10.54 19.76
CA GLU A 116 0.42 10.28 21.17
C GLU A 116 0.96 8.95 21.74
N THR A 117 1.61 8.10 20.95
CA THR A 117 1.90 6.71 21.35
C THR A 117 3.36 6.42 21.76
N HIS A 118 4.30 7.36 21.62
CA HIS A 118 5.70 7.12 22.00
C HIS A 118 6.32 8.31 22.74
N SER A 119 6.25 8.27 24.08
CA SER A 119 7.07 9.12 24.94
C SER A 119 7.96 8.23 25.81
N THR A 120 9.14 7.91 25.30
CA THR A 120 10.35 7.59 26.08
C THR A 120 11.57 7.78 25.18
N ASP A 121 12.32 8.84 25.48
CA ASP A 121 13.70 9.18 25.14
C ASP A 121 14.19 9.08 23.68
N SER A 122 14.70 10.22 23.19
CA SER A 122 15.51 10.47 21.98
C SER A 122 14.84 10.69 20.60
N LEU A 123 13.51 10.71 20.50
CA LEU A 123 12.84 11.06 19.22
C LEU A 123 12.71 12.59 19.06
N LEU A 124 13.44 13.16 18.10
CA LEU A 124 13.19 14.51 17.58
C LEU A 124 11.88 14.47 16.77
N LEU A 125 10.75 14.62 17.47
CA LEU A 125 9.44 14.75 16.86
C LEU A 125 9.22 16.20 16.40
N ASP A 126 9.36 16.44 15.10
CA ASP A 126 8.73 17.60 14.46
C ASP A 126 7.28 17.23 14.12
N CYS A 127 6.35 18.18 14.09
CA CYS A 127 4.89 17.97 14.03
C CYS A 127 4.41 17.05 12.88
N HIS A 128 5.27 16.79 11.89
CA HIS A 128 5.00 15.99 10.70
C HIS A 128 6.06 14.93 10.39
N SER A 129 7.02 14.69 11.29
CA SER A 129 8.04 13.66 11.09
C SER A 129 8.57 13.05 12.37
N LEU A 130 8.72 11.73 12.37
CA LEU A 130 9.44 10.96 13.40
C LEU A 130 10.71 10.42 12.76
N ASP A 131 11.87 10.74 13.32
CA ASP A 131 13.17 10.31 12.78
C ASP A 131 13.93 9.47 13.82
N SER A 132 14.51 8.37 13.36
CA SER A 132 15.37 7.47 14.10
C SER A 132 16.31 6.78 13.13
N ASP A 133 17.43 6.22 13.62
CA ASP A 133 18.48 5.59 12.80
C ASP A 133 17.97 4.55 11.80
N ARG A 134 16.80 3.93 12.05
CA ARG A 134 16.22 2.88 11.21
C ARG A 134 14.77 3.09 10.84
N TYR A 135 14.17 4.22 11.19
CA TYR A 135 12.74 4.43 10.92
C TYR A 135 12.42 5.91 10.83
N CYS A 136 11.81 6.28 9.71
CA CYS A 136 11.39 7.64 9.45
C CYS A 136 9.92 7.68 9.04
N ILE A 137 9.17 8.63 9.58
CA ILE A 137 7.82 8.99 9.10
C ILE A 137 7.89 10.39 8.48
N ILE A 138 7.34 10.55 7.28
CA ILE A 138 7.33 11.79 6.52
C ILE A 138 5.89 12.14 6.15
N GLY A 139 5.37 13.24 6.68
CA GLY A 139 4.12 13.83 6.19
C GLY A 139 4.35 14.58 4.88
N ALA A 140 3.91 14.05 3.73
CA ALA A 140 4.03 14.69 2.42
C ALA A 140 2.85 14.32 1.50
N ASP A 141 2.43 15.28 0.67
CA ASP A 141 1.52 15.00 -0.44
C ASP A 141 2.32 14.37 -1.59
N LEU A 142 1.98 13.15 -1.99
CA LEU A 142 2.65 12.43 -3.08
C LEU A 142 2.47 13.11 -4.45
N ARG A 143 1.52 14.05 -4.57
CA ARG A 143 1.28 14.85 -5.77
C ARG A 143 2.24 16.05 -5.88
N ASP A 144 2.83 16.47 -4.76
CA ASP A 144 3.77 17.59 -4.68
C ASP A 144 5.22 17.08 -4.70
N PHE A 145 5.69 16.77 -5.90
CA PHE A 145 7.02 16.18 -6.13
C PHE A 145 8.19 17.00 -5.59
N PRO A 146 8.27 18.33 -5.80
CA PRO A 146 9.36 19.13 -5.24
C PRO A 146 9.48 18.98 -3.72
N THR A 147 8.35 19.04 -3.00
CA THR A 147 8.32 18.88 -1.55
C THR A 147 8.66 17.45 -1.12
N LEU A 148 8.18 16.45 -1.85
CA LEU A 148 8.50 15.05 -1.59
C LEU A 148 10.00 14.77 -1.73
N GLU A 149 10.61 15.24 -2.83
CA GLU A 149 12.04 15.05 -3.10
C GLU A 149 12.91 15.77 -2.06
N GLU A 150 12.57 17.01 -1.69
CA GLU A 150 13.27 17.76 -0.63
C GLU A 150 13.25 16.99 0.69
N LYS A 151 12.08 16.48 1.08
CA LYS A 151 11.93 15.71 2.32
C LYS A 151 12.74 14.40 2.27
N LEU A 152 12.64 13.64 1.18
CA LEU A 152 13.39 12.38 1.07
C LEU A 152 14.91 12.59 1.11
N LYS A 153 15.42 13.68 0.51
CA LYS A 153 16.83 14.09 0.62
C LYS A 153 17.20 14.47 2.05
N LYS A 154 16.34 15.21 2.76
CA LYS A 154 16.55 15.58 4.17
C LYS A 154 16.72 14.36 5.08
N PHE A 155 15.97 13.28 4.82
CA PHE A 155 16.06 12.03 5.56
C PHE A 155 17.12 11.05 5.03
N GLN A 156 18.07 11.54 4.23
CA GLN A 156 19.26 10.81 3.79
C GLN A 156 18.96 9.47 3.08
N ILE A 157 17.88 9.39 2.31
CA ILE A 157 17.70 8.25 1.40
C ILE A 157 18.90 8.19 0.44
N ASN A 158 19.54 7.03 0.32
CA ASN A 158 20.68 6.80 -0.54
C ASN A 158 20.25 6.11 -1.85
N PRO A 159 20.25 6.82 -2.99
CA PRO A 159 19.82 6.23 -4.26
C PRO A 159 20.69 5.06 -4.74
N GLU A 160 21.93 4.93 -4.24
CA GLU A 160 22.83 3.83 -4.60
C GLU A 160 22.53 2.52 -3.85
N LEU A 161 21.74 2.55 -2.77
CA LEU A 161 21.30 1.33 -2.08
C LEU A 161 20.10 0.70 -2.79
N PRO A 162 19.99 -0.65 -2.78
CA PRO A 162 18.78 -1.32 -3.22
C PRO A 162 17.57 -0.78 -2.45
N THR A 163 16.55 -0.30 -3.17
CA THR A 163 15.38 0.32 -2.53
C THR A 163 14.07 -0.34 -2.98
N LEU A 164 13.28 -0.78 -2.01
CA LEU A 164 11.94 -1.32 -2.21
C LEU A 164 10.90 -0.23 -1.99
N PHE A 165 10.08 0.04 -3.00
CA PHE A 165 8.92 0.93 -2.90
C PHE A 165 7.64 0.12 -2.75
N LEU A 166 6.79 0.50 -1.81
CA LEU A 166 5.48 -0.10 -1.59
C LEU A 166 4.39 0.93 -1.87
N SER A 167 3.36 0.52 -2.58
CA SER A 167 2.15 1.29 -2.78
C SER A 167 0.95 0.36 -2.63
N GLU A 168 0.22 0.48 -1.52
CA GLU A 168 -0.82 -0.48 -1.13
C GLU A 168 -2.20 0.19 -1.13
N CYS A 169 -2.89 0.18 -2.27
CA CYS A 169 -4.07 0.98 -2.60
C CYS A 169 -3.80 2.48 -2.47
N VAL A 170 -2.85 3.02 -3.25
CA VAL A 170 -2.49 4.45 -3.17
C VAL A 170 -2.51 5.14 -4.53
N LEU A 171 -1.83 4.58 -5.55
CA LEU A 171 -1.71 5.25 -6.86
C LEU A 171 -3.07 5.52 -7.52
N VAL A 172 -4.06 4.64 -7.32
CA VAL A 172 -5.44 4.79 -7.82
C VAL A 172 -6.16 6.06 -7.35
N TYR A 173 -5.74 6.66 -6.23
CA TYR A 173 -6.31 7.92 -5.73
C TYR A 173 -5.69 9.17 -6.37
N MET A 174 -4.61 9.01 -7.11
CA MET A 174 -3.93 10.09 -7.84
C MET A 174 -4.33 10.03 -9.31
N THR A 175 -4.23 11.15 -10.03
CA THR A 175 -4.48 11.12 -11.48
C THR A 175 -3.45 10.23 -12.19
N THR A 176 -3.79 9.74 -13.37
CA THR A 176 -2.89 8.99 -14.27
C THR A 176 -1.56 9.72 -14.48
N GLU A 177 -1.60 11.05 -14.65
CA GLU A 177 -0.39 11.86 -14.82
C GLU A 177 0.46 11.92 -13.54
N GLN A 178 -0.16 12.13 -12.39
CA GLN A 178 0.55 12.23 -11.11
C GLN A 178 1.20 10.90 -10.72
N SER A 179 0.45 9.80 -10.79
CA SER A 179 0.98 8.46 -10.50
C SER A 179 2.11 8.06 -11.46
N SER A 180 1.98 8.36 -12.76
CA SER A 180 3.03 8.09 -13.75
C SER A 180 4.30 8.90 -13.48
N LYS A 181 4.18 10.18 -13.10
CA LYS A 181 5.32 11.01 -12.70
C LYS A 181 6.05 10.43 -11.49
N LEU A 182 5.32 9.94 -10.48
CA LEU A 182 5.91 9.32 -9.29
C LEU A 182 6.68 8.05 -9.65
N VAL A 183 6.06 7.15 -10.40
CA VAL A 183 6.67 5.88 -10.81
C VAL A 183 7.90 6.11 -11.69
N HIS A 184 7.86 7.11 -12.57
CA HIS A 184 8.98 7.50 -13.42
C HIS A 184 10.14 8.11 -12.61
N TRP A 185 9.83 9.03 -11.70
CA TRP A 185 10.83 9.63 -10.81
C TRP A 185 11.56 8.57 -9.98
N VAL A 186 10.85 7.56 -9.45
CA VAL A 186 11.48 6.43 -8.74
C VAL A 186 12.41 5.67 -9.68
N ALA A 187 11.97 5.33 -10.89
CA ALA A 187 12.79 4.58 -11.84
C ALA A 187 14.08 5.33 -12.23
N ASP A 188 14.01 6.66 -12.37
CA ASP A 188 15.14 7.50 -12.72
C ASP A 188 16.11 7.69 -11.56
N THR A 189 15.58 7.86 -10.34
CA THR A 189 16.38 8.14 -9.15
C THR A 189 17.10 6.91 -8.63
N PHE A 190 16.46 5.74 -8.64
CA PHE A 190 16.99 4.52 -7.99
C PHE A 190 17.44 3.49 -9.04
N PRO A 191 18.76 3.27 -9.21
CA PRO A 191 19.26 2.35 -10.23
C PRO A 191 19.04 0.87 -9.90
N THR A 192 18.91 0.53 -8.61
CA THR A 192 18.56 -0.81 -8.14
C THR A 192 17.33 -0.69 -7.24
N ALA A 193 16.16 -1.03 -7.78
CA ALA A 193 14.90 -0.88 -7.08
C ALA A 193 13.89 -1.95 -7.45
N MET A 194 12.95 -2.16 -6.55
CA MET A 194 11.72 -2.92 -6.78
C MET A 194 10.54 -2.04 -6.35
N PHE A 195 9.46 -2.03 -7.11
CA PHE A 195 8.22 -1.34 -6.77
C PHE A 195 7.11 -2.37 -6.68
N ILE A 196 6.45 -2.50 -5.53
CA ILE A 196 5.27 -3.34 -5.36
C ILE A 196 4.06 -2.43 -5.30
N ASN A 197 3.10 -2.64 -6.20
CA ASN A 197 1.85 -1.91 -6.25
C ASN A 197 0.68 -2.89 -6.13
N TYR A 198 -0.19 -2.65 -5.15
CA TYR A 198 -1.45 -3.36 -4.98
C TYR A 198 -2.59 -2.37 -5.20
N GLU A 199 -3.46 -2.61 -6.18
CA GLU A 199 -4.62 -1.77 -6.45
C GLU A 199 -5.68 -2.55 -7.23
N GLN A 200 -6.75 -1.86 -7.64
CA GLN A 200 -7.80 -2.43 -8.47
C GLN A 200 -7.29 -2.82 -9.86
N VAL A 201 -7.98 -3.79 -10.48
CA VAL A 201 -7.76 -4.21 -11.87
C VAL A 201 -9.08 -4.64 -12.49
N ASN A 202 -9.15 -4.79 -13.81
CA ASN A 202 -10.35 -5.24 -14.54
C ASN A 202 -11.57 -4.32 -14.30
N MET A 203 -11.33 -3.02 -14.13
CA MET A 203 -12.36 -2.03 -13.77
C MET A 203 -13.32 -1.64 -14.92
N ASN A 204 -13.26 -2.34 -16.06
CA ASN A 204 -14.02 -2.04 -17.27
C ASN A 204 -15.30 -2.87 -17.43
N ASP A 205 -15.56 -3.78 -16.51
CA ASP A 205 -16.75 -4.62 -16.52
C ASP A 205 -17.85 -4.08 -15.59
N ARG A 206 -18.98 -4.80 -15.53
CA ARG A 206 -20.12 -4.39 -14.72
C ARG A 206 -19.82 -4.36 -13.21
N PHE A 207 -18.95 -5.23 -12.72
CA PHE A 207 -18.56 -5.24 -11.31
C PHE A 207 -17.67 -4.04 -11.00
N GLY A 208 -16.70 -3.74 -11.88
CA GLY A 208 -15.88 -2.54 -11.82
C GLY A 208 -16.71 -1.24 -11.79
N GLU A 209 -17.72 -1.11 -12.66
CA GLU A 209 -18.66 0.01 -12.65
C GLU A 209 -19.37 0.17 -11.30
N ILE A 210 -19.93 -0.93 -10.77
CA ILE A 210 -20.61 -0.93 -9.47
C ILE A 210 -19.65 -0.55 -8.34
N MET A 211 -18.40 -1.01 -8.39
CA MET A 211 -17.37 -0.69 -7.42
C MET A 211 -17.04 0.81 -7.43
N ILE A 212 -16.90 1.41 -8.61
CA ILE A 212 -16.67 2.86 -8.77
C ILE A 212 -17.86 3.64 -8.21
N GLU A 213 -19.08 3.29 -8.60
CA GLU A 213 -20.30 3.95 -8.10
C GLU A 213 -20.40 3.89 -6.56
N ASN A 214 -20.06 2.74 -5.97
CA ASN A 214 -20.10 2.55 -4.52
C ASN A 214 -19.08 3.42 -3.77
N LEU A 215 -17.89 3.62 -4.34
CA LEU A 215 -16.86 4.50 -3.76
C LEU A 215 -17.22 5.97 -3.93
N GLN A 216 -17.76 6.36 -5.09
CA GLN A 216 -18.24 7.72 -5.35
C GLN A 216 -19.38 8.12 -4.40
N ARG A 217 -20.29 7.20 -4.03
CA ARG A 217 -21.32 7.44 -3.00
C ARG A 217 -20.74 7.75 -1.62
N ARG A 218 -19.49 7.34 -1.36
CA ARG A 218 -18.72 7.67 -0.15
C ARG A 218 -17.78 8.87 -0.36
N GLN A 219 -18.00 9.65 -1.42
CA GLN A 219 -17.18 10.79 -1.83
C GLN A 219 -15.73 10.43 -2.17
N CYS A 220 -15.41 9.15 -2.34
CA CYS A 220 -14.08 8.66 -2.67
C CYS A 220 -13.99 8.45 -4.20
N ASN A 221 -13.32 9.36 -4.89
CA ASN A 221 -13.11 9.25 -6.34
C ASN A 221 -11.79 8.50 -6.64
N LEU A 222 -11.83 7.57 -7.59
CA LEU A 222 -10.66 6.84 -8.08
C LEU A 222 -10.07 7.57 -9.29
N ALA A 223 -9.28 8.62 -9.03
CA ALA A 223 -8.71 9.47 -10.08
C ALA A 223 -7.79 8.74 -11.08
N GLY A 224 -7.24 7.58 -10.70
CA GLY A 224 -6.34 6.76 -11.51
C GLY A 224 -6.99 5.50 -12.09
N VAL A 225 -8.32 5.38 -12.08
CA VAL A 225 -9.03 4.17 -12.52
C VAL A 225 -8.80 3.80 -13.99
N ASP A 226 -8.44 4.78 -14.83
CA ASP A 226 -8.08 4.56 -16.23
C ASP A 226 -6.84 3.65 -16.40
N LEU A 227 -5.98 3.57 -15.37
CA LEU A 227 -4.83 2.65 -15.36
C LEU A 227 -5.15 1.27 -14.76
N CYS A 228 -6.40 1.04 -14.34
CA CYS A 228 -6.86 -0.19 -13.68
C CYS A 228 -7.73 -1.06 -14.60
N GLN A 229 -7.61 -0.90 -15.93
CA GLN A 229 -8.51 -1.54 -16.89
C GLN A 229 -8.22 -3.03 -17.08
N SER A 230 -6.96 -3.46 -16.96
CA SER A 230 -6.55 -4.86 -17.08
C SER A 230 -5.18 -5.09 -16.43
N LEU A 231 -4.71 -6.33 -16.38
CA LEU A 231 -3.31 -6.59 -15.95
C LEU A 231 -2.31 -5.97 -16.92
N ASP A 232 -2.62 -5.92 -18.22
CA ASP A 232 -1.78 -5.30 -19.25
C ASP A 232 -1.63 -3.79 -19.03
N SER A 233 -2.63 -3.09 -18.45
CA SER A 233 -2.48 -1.67 -18.13
C SER A 233 -1.44 -1.40 -17.03
N GLN A 234 -1.02 -2.43 -16.29
CA GLN A 234 0.11 -2.34 -15.36
C GLN A 234 1.48 -2.31 -16.07
N GLU A 235 1.54 -2.54 -17.39
CA GLU A 235 2.73 -2.26 -18.19
C GLU A 235 3.14 -0.79 -18.19
N ARG A 236 2.33 0.11 -17.60
CA ARG A 236 2.69 1.50 -17.29
C ARG A 236 4.06 1.64 -16.61
N PHE A 237 4.47 0.65 -15.82
CA PHE A 237 5.80 0.65 -15.20
C PHE A 237 6.93 0.53 -16.24
N LEU A 238 6.76 -0.26 -17.30
CA LEU A 238 7.74 -0.33 -18.39
C LEU A 238 7.88 1.02 -19.10
N SER A 239 6.75 1.66 -19.40
CA SER A 239 6.73 3.00 -20.01
C SER A 239 7.37 4.07 -19.11
N ALA A 240 7.34 3.87 -17.79
CA ALA A 240 7.95 4.76 -16.80
C ALA A 240 9.45 4.51 -16.58
N GLY A 241 10.08 3.55 -17.27
CA GLY A 241 11.52 3.31 -17.22
C GLY A 241 11.96 2.08 -16.40
N TRP A 242 11.01 1.28 -15.91
CA TRP A 242 11.31 0.00 -15.26
C TRP A 242 11.72 -1.07 -16.29
N LYS A 243 12.55 -2.04 -15.88
CA LYS A 243 13.12 -3.03 -16.80
C LYS A 243 12.25 -4.25 -17.02
N SER A 244 11.55 -4.69 -16.00
CA SER A 244 10.50 -5.70 -16.12
C SER A 244 9.38 -5.40 -15.14
N VAL A 245 8.20 -5.89 -15.46
CA VAL A 245 7.01 -5.84 -14.62
C VAL A 245 6.32 -7.19 -14.69
N ASN A 246 5.79 -7.62 -13.55
CA ASN A 246 4.90 -8.76 -13.43
C ASN A 246 3.64 -8.31 -12.71
N ALA A 247 2.50 -8.88 -13.08
CA ALA A 247 1.22 -8.58 -12.46
C ALA A 247 0.38 -9.84 -12.38
N LEU A 248 -0.30 -10.04 -11.25
CA LEU A 248 -1.24 -11.13 -11.04
C LEU A 248 -2.50 -10.56 -10.40
N ASP A 249 -3.67 -11.01 -10.84
CA ASP A 249 -4.90 -10.76 -10.10
C ASP A 249 -4.86 -11.51 -8.75
N MET A 250 -5.62 -11.02 -7.77
CA MET A 250 -5.54 -11.57 -6.42
C MET A 250 -6.17 -12.96 -6.29
N MET A 251 -6.96 -13.41 -7.26
CA MET A 251 -7.47 -14.79 -7.28
C MET A 251 -6.34 -15.75 -7.64
N THR A 252 -5.53 -15.38 -8.64
CA THR A 252 -4.29 -16.09 -8.99
C THR A 252 -3.34 -16.13 -7.79
N VAL A 253 -3.09 -14.99 -7.13
CA VAL A 253 -2.27 -14.94 -5.90
C VAL A 253 -2.82 -15.86 -4.81
N TYR A 254 -4.12 -15.79 -4.53
CA TYR A 254 -4.77 -16.62 -3.51
C TYR A 254 -4.60 -18.12 -3.79
N SER A 255 -4.65 -18.53 -5.06
CA SER A 255 -4.43 -19.92 -5.48
C SER A 255 -2.98 -20.40 -5.30
N MET A 256 -2.01 -19.48 -5.34
CA MET A 256 -0.57 -19.77 -5.19
C MET A 256 -0.12 -19.78 -3.72
N LEU A 257 -0.97 -19.32 -2.78
CA LEU A 257 -0.65 -19.38 -1.36
C LEU A 257 -0.47 -20.84 -0.88
N PRO A 258 0.35 -21.08 0.17
CA PRO A 258 0.49 -22.41 0.74
C PRO A 258 -0.87 -22.98 1.13
N GLN A 259 -1.20 -24.17 0.64
CA GLN A 259 -2.55 -24.74 0.79
C GLN A 259 -2.91 -25.02 2.26
N GLU A 260 -1.92 -25.27 3.12
CA GLU A 260 -2.12 -25.37 4.57
C GLU A 260 -2.60 -24.05 5.18
N ASP A 261 -2.05 -22.92 4.71
CA ASP A 261 -2.41 -21.58 5.13
C ASP A 261 -3.83 -21.22 4.64
N VAL A 262 -4.16 -21.57 3.39
CA VAL A 262 -5.51 -21.42 2.84
C VAL A 262 -6.51 -22.25 3.64
N ALA A 263 -6.26 -23.55 3.81
CA ALA A 263 -7.16 -24.42 4.58
C ALA A 263 -7.36 -23.92 6.03
N ARG A 264 -6.31 -23.35 6.65
CA ARG A 264 -6.40 -22.73 7.97
C ARG A 264 -7.36 -21.54 7.99
N ILE A 265 -7.22 -20.59 7.06
CA ILE A 265 -8.07 -19.39 7.05
C ILE A 265 -9.51 -19.69 6.65
N GLU A 266 -9.75 -20.67 5.78
CA GLU A 266 -11.10 -21.03 5.33
C GLU A 266 -11.93 -21.69 6.44
N ARG A 267 -11.27 -22.25 7.47
CA ARG A 267 -11.94 -22.78 8.67
C ARG A 267 -12.31 -21.71 9.70
N LEU A 268 -11.79 -20.49 9.58
CA LEU A 268 -12.08 -19.41 10.54
C LEU A 268 -13.52 -18.91 10.40
N GLU A 269 -14.00 -18.79 9.16
CA GLU A 269 -15.33 -18.29 8.84
C GLU A 269 -15.92 -19.06 7.66
N PHE A 270 -17.18 -19.47 7.82
CA PHE A 270 -17.97 -20.07 6.75
C PHE A 270 -18.24 -19.03 5.65
N LEU A 271 -18.02 -19.43 4.40
CA LEU A 271 -18.32 -18.64 3.20
C LEU A 271 -19.20 -19.50 2.29
N ASP A 272 -20.44 -19.08 2.09
CA ASP A 272 -21.39 -19.71 1.17
C ASP A 272 -21.17 -19.23 -0.28
N GLU A 273 -21.03 -17.93 -0.50
CA GLU A 273 -20.90 -17.30 -1.81
C GLU A 273 -19.43 -17.21 -2.26
N LYS A 274 -18.88 -18.31 -2.77
CA LYS A 274 -17.50 -18.35 -3.28
C LYS A 274 -17.30 -17.49 -4.53
N GLU A 275 -18.36 -17.32 -5.32
CA GLU A 275 -18.38 -16.51 -6.53
C GLU A 275 -18.13 -15.05 -6.21
N LEU A 276 -18.63 -14.55 -5.07
CA LEU A 276 -18.40 -13.16 -4.63
C LEU A 276 -16.94 -12.93 -4.26
N LEU A 277 -16.30 -13.88 -3.57
CA LEU A 277 -14.87 -13.83 -3.28
C LEU A 277 -14.05 -13.83 -4.58
N GLN A 278 -14.39 -14.72 -5.52
CA GLN A 278 -13.71 -14.78 -6.81
C GLN A 278 -13.84 -13.47 -7.58
N GLN A 279 -15.04 -12.90 -7.68
CA GLN A 279 -15.27 -11.61 -8.34
C GLN A 279 -14.46 -10.51 -7.66
N LEU A 280 -14.48 -10.43 -6.32
CA LEU A 280 -13.70 -9.45 -5.58
C LEU A 280 -12.20 -9.57 -5.86
N LEU A 281 -11.65 -10.79 -5.81
CA LEU A 281 -10.22 -11.03 -5.99
C LEU A 281 -9.76 -10.84 -7.44
N GLN A 282 -10.62 -11.06 -8.43
CA GLN A 282 -10.33 -10.77 -9.83
C GLN A 282 -10.31 -9.27 -10.15
N HIS A 283 -10.81 -8.43 -9.24
CA HIS A 283 -10.83 -6.95 -9.39
C HIS A 283 -9.76 -6.24 -8.57
N TYR A 284 -8.81 -6.99 -8.02
CA TYR A 284 -7.58 -6.45 -7.45
C TYR A 284 -6.39 -7.18 -8.06
N CYS A 285 -5.27 -6.49 -8.21
CA CYS A 285 -4.00 -7.10 -8.59
C CYS A 285 -2.88 -6.68 -7.65
N ILE A 286 -1.85 -7.53 -7.62
CA ILE A 286 -0.52 -7.13 -7.18
C ILE A 286 0.39 -7.11 -8.41
N CYS A 287 1.07 -6.00 -8.64
CA CYS A 287 2.11 -5.89 -9.63
C CYS A 287 3.43 -5.50 -8.98
N TRP A 288 4.52 -6.02 -9.53
CA TRP A 288 5.86 -5.65 -9.11
C TRP A 288 6.75 -5.37 -10.31
N ALA A 289 7.43 -4.23 -10.25
CA ALA A 289 8.37 -3.79 -11.26
C ALA A 289 9.78 -3.76 -10.68
N VAL A 290 10.79 -4.05 -11.52
CA VAL A 290 12.18 -4.12 -11.07
C VAL A 290 13.15 -3.41 -12.02
N LYS A 291 14.23 -2.92 -11.42
CA LYS A 291 15.45 -2.43 -12.08
C LYS A 291 16.62 -2.88 -11.22
N ASP A 292 17.64 -3.51 -11.80
CA ASP A 292 18.65 -4.22 -11.02
C ASP A 292 20.07 -3.95 -11.53
N LYS A 293 20.57 -2.72 -11.34
CA LYS A 293 21.94 -2.35 -11.73
C LYS A 293 22.99 -3.18 -10.97
N LEU A 294 22.71 -3.58 -9.74
CA LEU A 294 23.61 -4.38 -8.89
C LEU A 294 23.57 -5.88 -9.20
N ASN A 295 22.71 -6.34 -10.12
CA ASN A 295 22.56 -7.73 -10.53
C ASN A 295 22.29 -8.69 -9.34
N LEU A 296 21.43 -8.27 -8.41
CA LEU A 296 21.02 -9.08 -7.25
C LEU A 296 20.08 -10.23 -7.64
N GLY A 297 19.61 -10.25 -8.89
CA GLY A 297 18.63 -11.20 -9.38
C GLY A 297 17.22 -10.84 -8.93
N LEU A 298 16.89 -9.54 -8.88
CA LEU A 298 15.56 -9.06 -8.49
C LEU A 298 14.47 -9.50 -9.48
N SER A 299 14.81 -9.70 -10.76
CA SER A 299 13.90 -10.23 -11.78
C SER A 299 13.46 -11.67 -11.56
N GLN A 300 14.09 -12.39 -10.62
CA GLN A 300 13.69 -13.75 -10.21
C GLN A 300 12.68 -13.74 -9.07
N ILE A 301 12.34 -12.57 -8.50
CA ILE A 301 11.34 -12.46 -7.45
C ILE A 301 9.96 -12.67 -8.06
N GLY A 302 9.16 -13.53 -7.42
CA GLY A 302 7.79 -13.86 -7.79
C GLY A 302 7.12 -14.70 -6.70
N PHE A 303 5.93 -15.19 -7.00
CA PHE A 303 5.14 -16.08 -6.16
C PHE A 303 5.54 -17.54 -6.32
#